data_AF-A0A496Z6B7-F1
#
_entry.id   AF-A0A496Z6B7-F1
#
_cell.length_a   1.000
_cell.length_b   1.000
_cell.length_c   1.000
_cell.angle_alpha   90.00
_cell.angle_beta   90.00
_cell.angle_gamma   90.00
#
_symmetry.space_group_name_H-M   'P 1'
#
loop_
_entity.id
_entity.type
_entity.pdbx_description
1 polymer ?
#
loop_
_entity_poly.entity_id
_entity_poly.type
_entity_poly.pdbx_seq_one_letter_code
_entity_poly.pdbx_strand_id
1 'polypeptide(L)' 'MNRARSGQDLFPDTADRGTFLDLLKETAVMFNLKVAAFCLMPTHYDILVQTPDANLARCMRHINGV' A
#
# COMPACT_ATOMS: atom_id res chain seq x y z
N MET A 1 -4.66 -6.31 7.39
CA MET A 1 -3.48 -7.03 6.90
C MET A 1 -3.74 -7.42 5.46
N ASN A 2 -3.06 -6.80 4.50
CA ASN A 2 -3.17 -7.14 3.08
C ASN A 2 -2.10 -8.18 2.74
N ARG A 3 -2.50 -9.28 2.11
CA ARG A 3 -1.64 -10.46 1.92
C ARG A 3 -1.77 -10.99 0.49
N ALA A 4 -0.67 -11.50 -0.04
CA ALA A 4 -0.67 -12.21 -1.31
C ALA A 4 -1.58 -13.45 -1.29
N ARG A 5 -2.04 -13.85 -2.48
CA ARG A 5 -2.84 -15.06 -2.66
C ARG A 5 -1.97 -16.31 -2.39
N SER A 6 -2.54 -17.31 -1.70
CA SER A 6 -1.92 -18.57 -1.25
C SER A 6 -0.46 -18.81 -1.67
N GLY A 7 0.47 -18.40 -0.81
CA GLY A 7 1.88 -18.78 -0.88
C GLY A 7 2.73 -18.04 -1.91
N GLN A 8 2.17 -17.08 -2.65
CA GLN A 8 2.96 -16.25 -3.58
C GLN A 8 3.65 -15.10 -2.86
N ASP A 9 4.78 -14.67 -3.42
CA ASP A 9 5.41 -13.42 -3.03
C ASP A 9 4.64 -12.26 -3.63
N LEU A 10 4.25 -11.33 -2.77
CA LEU A 10 3.68 -10.03 -3.12
C LEU A 10 4.71 -9.14 -3.83
N PHE A 11 5.97 -9.26 -3.43
CA PHE A 11 7.11 -8.55 -4.01
C PHE A 11 8.19 -9.55 -4.42
N PRO A 12 8.07 -10.14 -5.62
CA PRO A 12 9.07 -11.08 -6.16
C PRO A 12 10.50 -10.52 -6.15
N ASP A 13 10.66 -9.22 -6.41
CA ASP A 13 11.96 -8.56 -6.35
C ASP A 13 11.95 -7.20 -5.63
N THR A 14 13.12 -6.55 -5.60
CA THR A 14 13.28 -5.24 -4.93
C THR A 14 12.70 -4.10 -5.77
N ALA A 15 12.61 -4.24 -7.10
CA ALA A 15 11.98 -3.26 -7.96
C ALA A 15 10.47 -3.20 -7.71
N ASP A 16 9.81 -4.35 -7.49
CA ASP A 16 8.39 -4.41 -7.12
C ASP A 16 8.09 -3.63 -5.84
N ARG A 17 8.98 -3.72 -4.84
CA ARG A 17 8.88 -2.90 -3.61
C ARG A 17 8.99 -1.42 -3.93
N GLY A 18 9.87 -1.04 -4.84
CA GLY A 18 10.01 0.34 -5.33
C GLY A 18 8.74 0.85 -5.99
N THR A 19 8.19 0.08 -6.94
CA THR A 19 6.94 0.40 -7.63
C THR A 19 5.77 0.54 -6.65
N PHE A 20 5.68 -0.34 -5.65
CA PHE A 20 4.66 -0.22 -4.60
C PHE A 20 4.82 1.07 -3.78
N LEU A 21 6.04 1.45 -3.43
CA LEU A 21 6.29 2.69 -2.70
C LEU A 21 5.94 3.92 -3.53
N ASP A 22 6.18 3.90 -4.83
CA ASP A 22 5.81 5.00 -5.72
C ASP A 22 4.29 5.11 -5.86
N LEU A 23 3.58 3.99 -6.03
CA LEU A 23 2.12 3.95 -5.98
C LEU A 23 1.57 4.49 -4.64
N LEU A 24 2.18 4.11 -3.51
CA LEU A 24 1.76 4.57 -2.20
C LEU A 24 1.96 6.09 -2.04
N LYS A 25 3.06 6.64 -2.55
CA LYS A 25 3.30 8.10 -2.57
C LYS A 25 2.29 8.83 -3.44
N GLU A 26 2.02 8.33 -4.65
CA GLU A 26 1.02 8.91 -5.54
C GLU A 26 -0.38 8.90 -4.91
N THR A 27 -0.76 7.77 -4.30
CA THR A 27 -2.01 7.66 -3.53
C THR A 27 -2.05 8.65 -2.37
N ALA A 28 -0.94 8.80 -1.64
CA ALA A 28 -0.81 9.74 -0.53
C ALA A 28 -1.14 11.18 -0.95
N VAL A 29 -0.58 11.61 -2.08
CA VAL A 29 -0.84 12.94 -2.65
C VAL A 29 -2.28 13.04 -3.17
N MET A 30 -2.74 12.05 -3.93
CA MET A 30 -4.05 12.08 -4.59
C MET A 30 -5.21 12.13 -3.59
N PHE A 31 -5.09 11.43 -2.47
CA PHE A 31 -6.16 11.29 -1.48
C PHE A 31 -5.88 12.01 -0.16
N ASN A 32 -4.84 12.85 -0.08
CA ASN A 32 -4.44 13.51 1.17
C ASN A 32 -4.24 12.50 2.32
N LEU A 33 -3.73 11.31 1.98
CA LEU A 33 -3.49 10.22 2.92
C LEU A 33 -2.12 10.43 3.57
N LYS A 34 -2.08 10.49 4.90
CA LYS A 34 -0.83 10.66 5.65
C LYS A 34 -0.28 9.31 6.08
N VAL A 35 0.89 8.92 5.58
CA VAL A 35 1.55 7.67 5.95
C VAL A 35 2.50 7.92 7.12
N ALA A 36 2.25 7.29 8.26
CA ALA A 36 3.10 7.41 9.46
C ALA A 36 4.18 6.32 9.51
N ALA A 37 3.87 5.11 9.05
CA ALA A 37 4.81 4.00 8.97
C ALA A 37 4.34 2.96 7.94
N PHE A 38 5.27 2.15 7.43
CA PHE A 38 4.98 1.01 6.57
C PHE A 38 5.98 -0.13 6.79
N CYS A 39 5.54 -1.36 6.53
CA CYS A 39 6.39 -2.55 6.52
C CYS A 39 6.04 -3.40 5.28
N LEU A 40 7.06 -3.74 4.48
CA LEU A 40 6.91 -4.55 3.26
C LEU A 40 7.60 -5.90 3.48
N MET A 41 6.80 -6.95 3.64
CA MET A 41 7.27 -8.32 3.77
C MET A 41 7.06 -9.06 2.43
N PRO A 42 7.76 -10.17 2.17
CA PRO A 42 7.59 -10.92 0.92
C PRO A 42 6.14 -11.31 0.63
N THR A 43 5.34 -11.61 1.66
CA THR A 43 3.98 -12.15 1.50
C THR A 43 2.86 -11.18 1.86
N HIS A 44 3.16 -10.06 2.50
CA HIS A 44 2.15 -9.10 2.98
C HIS A 44 2.77 -7.73 3.22
N TYR A 45 1.90 -6.72 3.36
CA TYR A 45 2.31 -5.39 3.79
C TYR A 45 1.38 -4.86 4.87
N ASP A 46 1.94 -4.02 5.73
CA ASP A 46 1.21 -3.26 6.73
C ASP A 46 1.55 -1.78 6.59
N ILE A 47 0.53 -0.93 6.65
CA ILE A 47 0.66 0.53 6.59
C ILE A 47 -0.11 1.14 7.76
N LEU A 48 0.52 2.11 8.42
CA LEU A 48 -0.10 2.96 9.43
C LEU A 48 -0.38 4.31 8.81
N VAL A 49 -1.66 4.68 8.71
CA VAL A 49 -2.09 5.86 7.99
C VAL A 49 -3.13 6.67 8.76
N GLN A 50 -3.18 7.96 8.47
CA GLN A 50 -4.27 8.85 8.87
C GLN A 50 -5.00 9.31 7.61
N THR A 51 -6.32 9.35 7.67
CA THR A 51 -7.20 9.82 6.58
C THR A 51 -7.98 11.05 7.05
N PRO A 52 -7.42 12.26 6.89
CA PRO A 52 -8.09 13.52 7.25
C PRO A 52 -9.47 13.65 6.59
N ASP A 53 -9.59 13.16 5.36
CA ASP A 53 -10.80 13.31 4.54
C ASP A 53 -11.74 12.09 4.62
N ALA A 54 -11.56 11.23 5.63
CA ALA A 54 -12.37 10.02 5.88
C ALA A 54 -12.52 9.09 4.65
N ASN A 55 -11.49 9.04 3.81
CA ASN A 55 -11.51 8.40 2.48
C ASN A 55 -10.71 7.09 2.39
N LEU A 56 -10.52 6.40 3.52
CA LEU A 56 -9.71 5.17 3.62
C LEU A 56 -10.09 4.12 2.58
N ALA A 57 -11.39 3.85 2.41
CA ALA A 57 -11.87 2.83 1.48
C ALA A 57 -11.47 3.12 0.03
N ARG A 58 -11.49 4.40 -0.39
CA ARG A 58 -11.06 4.81 -1.73
C ARG A 58 -9.54 4.67 -1.90
N CYS A 59 -8.77 5.05 -0.89
CA CYS A 59 -7.31 4.89 -0.88
C CYS A 59 -6.93 3.42 -1.03
N MET A 60 -7.51 2.54 -0.19
CA MET A 60 -7.21 1.11 -0.21
C MET A 60 -7.62 0.44 -1.52
N ARG A 61 -8.73 0.85 -2.14
CA ARG A 61 -9.13 0.36 -3.47
C ARG A 61 -8.12 0.74 -4.55
N HIS A 62 -7.53 1.94 -4.46
CA HIS A 62 -6.51 2.36 -5.42
C HIS A 62 -5.19 1.60 -5.22
N ILE A 63 -4.75 1.43 -3.97
CA ILE A 63 -3.52 0.70 -3.62
C ILE A 63 -3.58 -0.78 -4.01
N ASN A 64 -4.73 -1.43 -3.80
CA ASN A 64 -4.86 -2.87 -4.02
C ASN A 64 -5.11 -3.27 -5.49
N GLY A 65 -5.29 -2.30 -6.39
CA GLY A 65 -5.88 -2.56 -7.71
C GLY A 65 -7.38 -2.85 -7.59
N VAL A 66 -8.14 -2.47 -8.61
CA VAL A 66 -9.58 -2.79 -8.71
C VAL A 66 -9.77 -4.28 -8.95
#